data_AF-A0AAU7KCY2-F1
#
_entry.id   AF-A0AAU7KCY2-F1
#
_cell.length_a   1.000
_cell.length_b   1.000
_cell.length_c   1.000
_cell.angle_alpha   90.00
_cell.angle_beta   90.00
_cell.angle_gamma   90.00
#
_symmetry.space_group_name_H-M   'P 1'
#
loop_
_entity.id
_entity.type
_entity.pdbx_description
1 polymer ?
#
loop_
_entity_poly.entity_id
_entity_poly.type
_entity_poly.pdbx_seq_one_letter_code
_entity_poly.pdbx_strand_id
1 'polypeptide(L)'
;MKLLRVAASAAVILSLAASVQAGVIRPDCDAEKVAKNAALEATVGVSGRCTADRAVENAKDNVNDRVDDARDGVADHVDDARGGVSDRVDTAHDSVERAGGKVDDALDKPVRTLLN
;
A
#
# COMPACT_ATOMS: atom_id res chain seq x y z
N MET A 1 -14.14 -41.90 -53.18
CA MET A 1 -14.26 -40.57 -52.53
C MET A 1 -15.00 -40.64 -51.16
N LYS A 2 -14.61 -41.54 -50.26
CA LYS A 2 -15.21 -41.66 -48.90
C LYS A 2 -14.20 -41.53 -47.75
N LEU A 3 -12.90 -41.52 -48.06
CA LEU A 3 -11.82 -41.47 -47.07
C LEU A 3 -11.44 -40.04 -46.64
N LEU A 4 -11.86 -39.02 -47.40
CA LEU A 4 -11.53 -37.61 -47.10
C LEU A 4 -12.39 -37.00 -45.97
N ARG A 5 -13.51 -37.64 -45.62
CA ARG A 5 -14.41 -37.15 -44.54
C ARG A 5 -13.98 -37.60 -43.13
N VAL A 6 -13.23 -38.71 -43.02
CA VAL A 6 -12.78 -39.22 -41.72
C VAL A 6 -11.56 -38.45 -41.20
N ALA A 7 -10.68 -37.98 -42.09
CA ALA A 7 -9.53 -37.15 -41.71
C ALA A 7 -9.95 -35.77 -41.18
N ALA A 8 -11.05 -35.19 -41.69
CA ALA A 8 -11.61 -33.94 -41.18
C ALA A 8 -12.22 -34.08 -39.78
N SER A 9 -12.55 -35.30 -39.36
CA SER A 9 -13.20 -35.57 -38.06
C SER A 9 -12.17 -35.80 -36.94
N ALA A 10 -10.98 -36.30 -37.26
CA ALA A 10 -9.92 -36.57 -36.29
C ALA A 10 -8.94 -35.38 -36.13
N ALA A 11 -8.82 -34.52 -37.15
CA ALA A 11 -7.90 -33.38 -37.10
C ALA A 11 -8.38 -32.22 -36.21
N VAL A 12 -9.68 -32.15 -35.87
CA VAL A 12 -10.24 -31.10 -34.99
C VAL A 12 -9.96 -31.38 -33.51
N ILE A 13 -9.67 -32.63 -33.12
CA ILE A 13 -9.51 -33.01 -31.72
C ILE A 13 -8.08 -32.69 -31.19
N LEU A 14 -7.10 -32.47 -32.07
CA LEU A 14 -5.69 -32.30 -31.66
C LEU A 14 -5.17 -30.86 -31.62
N SER A 15 -6.03 -29.84 -31.84
CA SER A 15 -5.60 -28.43 -31.85
C SER A 15 -5.79 -27.67 -30.53
N LEU A 16 -6.20 -28.34 -29.45
CA LEU A 16 -6.37 -27.72 -28.11
C LEU A 16 -5.12 -27.81 -27.22
N ALA A 17 -3.93 -27.87 -27.79
CA ALA A 17 -2.71 -27.51 -27.06
C ALA A 17 -2.70 -25.98 -26.88
N ALA A 18 -3.61 -25.47 -26.06
CA ALA A 18 -3.62 -24.10 -25.61
C ALA A 18 -2.25 -23.82 -25.01
N SER A 19 -1.58 -22.83 -25.59
CA SER A 19 -0.31 -22.29 -25.14
C SER A 19 -0.39 -21.94 -23.65
N VAL A 20 0.04 -22.88 -22.80
CA VAL A 20 0.48 -22.60 -21.44
C VAL A 20 1.76 -21.80 -21.59
N GLN A 21 1.60 -20.49 -21.76
CA GLN A 21 2.66 -19.55 -21.45
C GLN A 21 2.73 -19.47 -19.93
N ALA A 22 3.45 -20.45 -19.38
CA ALA A 22 4.14 -20.34 -18.11
C ALA A 22 5.27 -19.30 -18.28
N GLY A 23 4.88 -18.03 -18.43
CA GLY A 23 5.77 -16.89 -18.36
C GLY A 23 6.07 -16.61 -16.89
N VAL A 24 7.21 -17.13 -16.46
CA VAL A 24 7.95 -16.74 -15.27
C VAL A 24 8.01 -15.20 -15.20
N ILE A 25 7.96 -14.62 -13.99
CA ILE A 25 8.08 -13.18 -13.67
C ILE A 25 6.74 -12.41 -13.72
N ARG A 26 6.01 -12.43 -12.58
CA ARG A 26 4.83 -11.61 -12.15
C ARG A 26 4.16 -10.71 -13.22
N PRO A 27 2.93 -11.01 -13.75
CA PRO A 27 1.87 -9.97 -13.84
C PRO A 27 0.39 -10.43 -14.11
N ASP A 28 -0.58 -9.64 -13.65
CA ASP A 28 -2.05 -9.61 -13.86
C ASP A 28 -2.88 -10.90 -14.04
N CYS A 29 -3.81 -11.09 -13.08
CA CYS A 29 -4.90 -12.05 -13.15
C CYS A 29 -6.10 -11.37 -13.85
N ASP A 30 -5.99 -11.16 -15.16
CA ASP A 30 -7.01 -10.47 -15.94
C ASP A 30 -8.28 -11.29 -16.16
N ALA A 31 -9.37 -10.61 -16.50
CA ALA A 31 -10.68 -11.21 -16.76
C ALA A 31 -10.61 -12.39 -17.76
N GLU A 32 -9.74 -12.33 -18.77
CA GLU A 32 -9.56 -13.42 -19.74
C GLU A 32 -8.92 -14.67 -19.13
N LYS A 33 -7.93 -14.51 -18.24
CA LYS A 33 -7.27 -15.63 -17.54
C LYS A 33 -8.16 -16.25 -16.46
N VAL A 34 -8.99 -15.43 -15.81
CA VAL A 34 -10.04 -15.90 -14.88
C VAL A 34 -11.10 -16.69 -15.64
N ALA A 35 -11.58 -16.18 -16.78
CA ALA A 35 -12.56 -16.86 -17.61
C ALA A 35 -12.04 -18.20 -18.16
N LYS A 36 -10.78 -18.25 -18.61
CA LYS A 36 -10.14 -19.51 -19.04
C LYS A 36 -9.94 -20.49 -17.88
N ASN A 37 -9.60 -20.02 -16.67
CA ASN A 37 -9.53 -20.89 -15.49
C ASN A 37 -10.90 -21.46 -15.11
N ALA A 38 -11.95 -20.64 -15.12
CA ALA A 38 -13.31 -21.09 -14.86
C ALA A 38 -13.78 -22.11 -15.91
N ALA A 39 -13.43 -21.91 -17.19
CA ALA A 39 -13.72 -22.86 -18.24
C ALA A 39 -12.98 -24.20 -18.06
N LEU A 40 -11.72 -24.17 -17.63
CA LEU A 40 -10.95 -25.38 -17.30
C LEU A 40 -11.50 -26.09 -16.07
N GLU A 41 -11.91 -25.35 -15.03
CA GLU A 41 -12.57 -25.91 -13.87
C GLU A 41 -13.90 -26.58 -14.23
N ALA A 42 -14.72 -25.92 -15.06
CA ALA A 42 -16.00 -26.47 -15.52
C ALA A 42 -15.86 -27.70 -16.44
N THR A 43 -14.73 -27.85 -17.15
CA THR A 43 -14.52 -28.94 -18.12
C THR A 43 -13.72 -30.11 -17.56
N VAL A 44 -12.70 -29.84 -16.74
CA VAL A 44 -11.78 -30.85 -16.20
C VAL A 44 -11.69 -30.86 -14.68
N GLY A 45 -12.41 -29.99 -13.98
CA GLY A 45 -12.45 -29.95 -12.51
C GLY A 45 -11.15 -29.47 -11.85
N VAL A 46 -10.22 -28.89 -12.63
CA VAL A 46 -8.94 -28.42 -12.14
C VAL A 46 -8.96 -26.90 -12.00
N SER A 47 -8.94 -26.42 -10.77
CA SER A 47 -8.81 -25.00 -10.43
C SER A 47 -7.35 -24.57 -10.43
N GLY A 48 -6.97 -23.60 -11.27
CA GLY A 48 -5.64 -23.00 -11.25
C GLY A 48 -5.48 -21.91 -10.20
N ARG A 49 -4.30 -21.27 -10.18
CA ARG A 49 -3.96 -20.20 -9.21
C ARG A 49 -4.65 -18.85 -9.47
N CYS A 50 -5.37 -18.70 -10.58
CA CYS A 50 -6.00 -17.45 -11.02
C CYS A 50 -7.53 -17.57 -11.02
N THR A 51 -8.13 -17.44 -9.83
CA THR A 51 -9.58 -17.32 -9.63
C THR A 51 -9.94 -15.89 -9.22
N ALA A 52 -11.20 -15.50 -9.37
CA ALA A 52 -11.66 -14.16 -9.02
C ALA A 52 -11.33 -13.79 -7.56
N ASP A 53 -11.61 -14.69 -6.61
CA ASP A 53 -11.26 -14.50 -5.19
C ASP A 53 -9.76 -14.30 -4.94
N ARG A 54 -8.92 -15.14 -5.54
CA ARG A 54 -7.45 -15.05 -5.37
C ARG A 54 -6.86 -13.79 -6.01
N ALA A 55 -7.48 -13.28 -7.06
CA ALA A 55 -7.10 -12.02 -7.68
C ALA A 55 -7.42 -10.84 -6.75
N VAL A 56 -8.59 -10.87 -6.10
CA VAL A 56 -8.99 -9.86 -5.11
C VAL A 56 -8.09 -9.92 -3.88
N GLU A 57 -7.79 -11.10 -3.33
CA GLU A 57 -6.85 -11.24 -2.21
C GLU A 57 -5.47 -10.66 -2.55
N ASN A 58 -4.89 -11.01 -3.70
CA ASN A 58 -3.60 -10.44 -4.11
C ASN A 58 -3.66 -8.91 -4.23
N ALA A 59 -4.73 -8.36 -4.80
CA ALA A 59 -4.91 -6.92 -4.89
C ALA A 59 -4.99 -6.27 -3.51
N LYS A 60 -5.72 -6.90 -2.57
CA LYS A 60 -5.83 -6.43 -1.18
C LYS A 60 -4.50 -6.48 -0.45
N ASP A 61 -3.74 -7.56 -0.59
CA ASP A 61 -2.42 -7.69 0.05
C ASP A 61 -1.45 -6.62 -0.48
N ASN A 62 -1.40 -6.40 -1.80
CA ASN A 62 -0.57 -5.33 -2.38
C ASN A 62 -1.01 -3.93 -1.94
N VAL A 63 -2.31 -3.70 -1.70
CA VAL A 63 -2.80 -2.43 -1.16
C VAL A 63 -2.39 -2.30 0.30
N ASN A 64 -2.46 -3.36 1.09
CA ASN A 64 -2.07 -3.35 2.49
C ASN A 64 -0.58 -3.06 2.64
N ASP A 65 0.28 -3.75 1.87
CA ASP A 65 1.72 -3.50 1.86
C ASP A 65 2.04 -2.03 1.55
N ARG A 66 1.37 -1.44 0.54
CA ARG A 66 1.56 -0.02 0.20
C ARG A 66 1.04 0.93 1.27
N VAL A 67 -0.03 0.55 1.97
CA VAL A 67 -0.58 1.35 3.07
C VAL A 67 0.36 1.30 4.26
N ASP A 68 0.91 0.13 4.58
CA ASP A 68 1.89 -0.04 5.66
C ASP A 68 3.17 0.75 5.37
N ASP A 69 3.73 0.65 4.16
CA ASP A 69 4.88 1.45 3.72
C ASP A 69 4.62 2.97 3.83
N ALA A 70 3.42 3.41 3.41
CA ALA A 70 3.04 4.81 3.52
C ALA A 70 2.86 5.25 4.97
N ARG A 71 2.37 4.36 5.83
CA ARG A 71 2.14 4.62 7.25
C ARG A 71 3.46 4.75 8.01
N ASP A 72 4.42 3.88 7.73
CA ASP A 72 5.76 3.93 8.31
C ASP A 72 6.50 5.20 7.87
N GLY A 73 6.45 5.55 6.58
CA GLY A 73 7.05 6.80 6.10
C GLY A 73 6.42 8.06 6.73
N VAL A 74 5.11 8.05 7.00
CA VAL A 74 4.44 9.15 7.72
C VAL A 74 4.82 9.16 9.21
N ALA A 75 4.97 8.00 9.84
CA ALA A 75 5.37 7.92 11.24
C ALA A 75 6.75 8.55 11.47
N ASP A 76 7.74 8.21 10.62
CA ASP A 76 9.08 8.79 10.67
C ASP A 76 9.05 10.32 10.53
N HIS A 77 8.28 10.84 9.56
CA HIS A 77 8.11 12.28 9.38
C HIS A 77 7.43 12.98 10.56
N VAL A 78 6.49 12.31 11.22
CA VAL A 78 5.80 12.84 12.40
C VAL A 78 6.77 12.89 13.59
N ASP A 79 7.60 11.87 13.79
CA ASP A 79 8.58 11.84 14.87
C ASP A 79 9.66 12.91 14.68
N ASP A 80 10.17 13.09 13.46
CA ASP A 80 11.08 14.18 13.11
C ASP A 80 10.46 15.56 13.36
N ALA A 81 9.22 15.76 12.91
CA ALA A 81 8.48 17.01 13.12
C ALA A 81 8.25 17.26 14.61
N ARG A 82 7.94 16.22 15.39
CA ARG A 82 7.73 16.30 16.84
C ARG A 82 9.02 16.66 17.56
N GLY A 83 10.16 16.08 17.17
CA GLY A 83 11.47 16.45 17.69
C GLY A 83 11.78 17.93 17.47
N GLY A 84 11.66 18.41 16.23
CA GLY A 84 11.91 19.81 15.91
C GLY A 84 10.93 20.80 16.55
N VAL A 85 9.68 20.40 16.81
CA VAL A 85 8.72 21.21 17.57
C VAL A 85 9.09 21.27 19.05
N SER A 86 9.55 20.15 19.64
CA SER A 86 10.01 20.12 21.04
C SER A 86 11.15 21.10 21.25
N ASP A 87 12.18 21.08 20.39
CA ASP A 87 13.33 21.98 20.49
C ASP A 87 12.93 23.47 20.41
N ARG A 88 11.94 23.79 19.56
CA ARG A 88 11.39 25.14 19.45
C ARG A 88 10.59 25.54 20.68
N VAL A 89 9.81 24.62 21.24
CA VAL A 89 9.06 24.85 22.48
C VAL A 89 10.02 25.09 23.64
N ASP A 90 11.08 24.30 23.77
CA ASP A 90 12.09 24.48 24.81
C ASP A 90 12.77 25.84 24.65
N THR A 91 13.19 26.20 23.43
CA THR A 91 13.77 27.53 23.14
C THR A 91 12.82 28.68 23.44
N ALA A 92 11.53 28.52 23.11
CA ALA A 92 10.51 29.52 23.38
C ALA A 92 10.25 29.67 24.89
N HIS A 93 10.16 28.56 25.62
CA HIS A 93 10.02 28.54 27.08
C HIS A 93 11.16 29.31 27.75
N ASP A 94 12.39 28.98 27.36
CA ASP A 94 13.62 29.62 27.79
C ASP A 94 13.63 31.14 27.54
N SER A 95 13.07 31.57 26.41
CA SER A 95 12.99 32.99 26.05
C SER A 95 11.93 33.72 26.86
N VAL A 96 10.79 33.07 27.09
CA VAL A 96 9.67 33.60 27.88
C VAL A 96 10.08 33.71 29.36
N GLU A 97 10.77 32.72 29.92
CA GLU A 97 11.22 32.75 31.30
C GLU A 97 12.22 33.89 31.55
N ARG A 98 13.18 34.09 30.62
CA ARG A 98 14.09 35.25 30.66
C ARG A 98 13.36 36.58 30.51
N ALA A 99 12.32 36.65 29.69
CA ALA A 99 11.52 37.85 29.53
C ALA A 99 10.69 38.15 30.78
N GLY A 100 10.09 37.12 31.40
CA GLY A 100 9.34 37.19 32.65
C GLY A 100 10.19 37.76 33.77
N GLY A 101 11.39 37.19 34.00
CA GLY A 101 12.29 37.69 35.03
C GLY A 101 12.66 39.18 34.87
N LYS A 102 12.85 39.65 33.63
CA LYS A 102 13.09 41.08 33.36
C LYS A 102 11.88 41.96 33.68
N VAL A 103 10.68 41.46 33.44
CA VAL A 103 9.42 42.15 33.77
C VAL A 103 9.24 42.22 35.29
N ASP A 104 9.48 41.12 35.99
CA ASP A 104 9.45 41.07 37.47
C ASP A 104 10.47 42.06 38.06
N ASP A 105 11.72 42.04 37.58
CA ASP A 105 12.77 42.98 38.00
C ASP A 105 12.41 44.46 37.72
N ALA A 106 11.73 44.71 36.60
CA ALA A 106 11.29 46.05 36.22
C ALA A 106 10.09 46.55 37.06
N LEU A 107 9.27 45.64 37.56
CA LEU A 107 8.11 45.95 38.41
C LEU A 107 8.45 46.03 39.90
N ASP A 108 9.43 45.28 40.39
CA ASP A 108 9.83 45.30 41.81
C ASP A 108 10.21 46.72 42.28
N LYS A 109 11.09 47.40 41.53
CA LYS A 109 11.59 48.75 41.86
C LYS A 109 10.49 49.82 42.01
N PRO A 110 9.59 50.01 41.03
CA PRO A 110 8.53 51.00 41.15
C PRO A 110 7.50 50.63 42.21
N VAL A 111 7.13 49.35 42.35
CA VAL A 111 6.18 48.89 43.38
C VAL A 111 6.72 49.19 44.78
N ARG A 112 8.00 48.91 45.03
CA ARG A 112 8.65 49.17 46.31
C ARG A 112 8.77 50.66 46.64
N THR A 113 8.81 51.51 45.61
CA THR A 113 8.82 52.98 45.75
C THR A 113 7.42 53.54 46.06
N LEU A 114 6.35 52.88 45.60
CA LEU A 114 4.97 53.28 45.88
C LEU A 114 4.47 52.82 47.25
N LEU A 115 5.13 51.85 47.87
CA LEU A 115 4.73 51.24 49.15
C LEU A 115 5.54 51.73 50.36
N ASN A 116 6.56 52.57 50.16
CA ASN A 116 7.30 53.28 51.22
C ASN A 116 6.96 54.77 51.21
#